data_AF-A0A094GNX1-F1
#
_entry.id   AF-A0A094GNX1-F1
#
_cell.length_a   1.000
_cell.length_b   1.000
_cell.length_c   1.000
_cell.angle_alpha   90.00
_cell.angle_beta   90.00
_cell.angle_gamma   90.00
#
_symmetry.space_group_name_H-M   'P 1'
#
loop_
_entity.id
_entity.type
_entity.pdbx_description
1 polymer ?
#
loop_
_entity_poly.entity_id
_entity_poly.type
_entity_poly.pdbx_seq_one_letter_code
_entity_poly.pdbx_strand_id
1 'polypeptide(L)'
;MYCSQGWLEDAQQAFGVVLMGQTKALGADHPETLVTRHNVAMILGEMGQVDEAIAELEKVLTVQARLLGPDSPATFRTAVVCLLVIE
;
A
#
# COMPACT_ATOMS: atom_id res chain seq x y z
N MET A 1 22.52 14.00 2.83
CA MET A 1 21.14 13.63 3.21
C MET A 1 20.16 13.66 2.02
N TYR A 2 20.61 13.56 0.75
CA TYR A 2 19.71 13.56 -0.42
C TYR A 2 19.46 12.16 -1.04
N CYS A 3 20.22 11.13 -0.65
CA CYS A 3 20.10 9.81 -1.26
C CYS A 3 18.90 8.99 -0.76
N SER A 4 18.41 9.26 0.46
CA SER A 4 17.22 8.60 1.00
C SER A 4 15.95 9.12 0.34
N GLN A 5 15.82 10.43 0.16
CA GLN A 5 14.62 11.03 -0.44
C GLN A 5 14.46 10.67 -1.93
N GLY A 6 15.57 10.70 -2.69
CA GLY A 6 15.53 10.38 -4.12
C GLY A 6 15.12 8.92 -4.40
N TRP A 7 15.45 7.98 -3.50
CA TRP A 7 15.04 6.58 -3.66
C TRP A 7 13.54 6.39 -3.39
N LEU A 8 12.98 7.14 -2.43
CA LEU A 8 11.57 7.06 -2.10
C LEU A 8 10.69 7.64 -3.24
N GLU A 9 11.10 8.76 -3.86
CA GLU A 9 10.41 9.34 -5.02
C GLU A 9 10.42 8.39 -6.23
N ASP A 10 11.57 7.77 -6.51
CA ASP A 10 11.71 6.78 -7.60
C ASP A 10 10.82 5.55 -7.34
N ALA A 11 10.78 5.08 -6.08
CA ALA A 11 9.93 3.98 -5.68
C ALA A 11 8.44 4.34 -5.84
N GLN A 12 8.00 5.52 -5.40
CA GLN A 12 6.61 5.97 -5.55
C GLN A 12 6.20 6.01 -7.04
N GLN A 13 7.07 6.51 -7.91
CA GLN A 13 6.80 6.58 -9.34
C GLN A 13 6.74 5.17 -9.97
N ALA A 14 7.68 4.29 -9.62
CA ALA A 14 7.67 2.90 -10.07
C ALA A 14 6.38 2.19 -9.65
N PHE A 15 5.97 2.34 -8.39
CA PHE A 15 4.71 1.76 -7.91
C PHE A 15 3.50 2.36 -8.60
N GLY A 16 3.48 3.66 -8.91
CA GLY A 16 2.40 4.29 -9.67
C GLY A 16 2.19 3.63 -11.04
N VAL A 17 3.28 3.35 -11.76
CA VAL A 17 3.23 2.65 -13.06
C VAL A 17 2.70 1.23 -12.90
N VAL A 18 3.21 0.48 -11.92
CA VAL A 18 2.76 -0.90 -11.65
C VAL A 18 1.28 -0.91 -11.24
N LEU A 19 0.84 0.06 -10.43
CA LEU A 19 -0.56 0.17 -9.98
C LEU A 19 -1.49 0.45 -11.15
N MET A 20 -1.08 1.32 -12.08
CA MET A 20 -1.86 1.64 -13.27
C MET A 20 -1.98 0.40 -14.19
N GLY A 21 -0.88 -0.33 -14.37
CA GLY A 21 -0.85 -1.58 -15.13
C GLY A 21 -1.76 -2.65 -14.53
N GLN A 22 -1.66 -2.89 -13.22
CA GLN A 22 -2.48 -3.89 -12.54
C GLN A 22 -3.95 -3.48 -12.45
N THR A 23 -4.26 -2.21 -12.19
CA THR A 23 -5.65 -1.73 -12.19
C THR A 23 -6.30 -1.94 -13.56
N LYS A 24 -5.54 -1.81 -14.64
CA LYS A 24 -6.04 -2.02 -16.01
C LYS A 24 -6.13 -3.49 -16.40
N ALA A 25 -5.22 -4.33 -15.93
CA ALA A 25 -5.16 -5.76 -16.29
C ALA A 25 -6.04 -6.64 -15.40
N LEU A 26 -6.06 -6.38 -14.09
CA LEU A 26 -6.63 -7.22 -13.05
C LEU A 26 -7.81 -6.56 -12.31
N GLY A 27 -7.89 -5.22 -12.35
CA GLY A 27 -8.88 -4.43 -11.62
C GLY A 27 -8.34 -3.88 -10.30
N ALA A 28 -8.93 -2.77 -9.83
CA ALA A 28 -8.48 -2.08 -8.62
C ALA A 28 -8.58 -2.92 -7.33
N ASP A 29 -9.51 -3.86 -7.31
CA ASP A 29 -9.80 -4.74 -6.17
C ASP A 29 -9.04 -6.06 -6.20
N HIS A 30 -8.16 -6.29 -7.20
CA HIS A 30 -7.43 -7.53 -7.30
C HIS A 30 -6.41 -7.65 -6.15
N PRO A 31 -6.23 -8.84 -5.52
CA PRO A 31 -5.31 -9.02 -4.40
C PRO A 31 -3.88 -8.54 -4.69
N GLU A 32 -3.34 -8.75 -5.89
CA GLU A 32 -2.02 -8.24 -6.26
C GLU A 32 -1.96 -6.70 -6.31
N THR A 33 -3.03 -6.06 -6.77
CA THR A 33 -3.12 -4.59 -6.79
C THR A 33 -3.16 -4.04 -5.36
N LEU A 34 -3.89 -4.72 -4.46
CA LEU A 34 -3.96 -4.39 -3.04
C LEU A 34 -2.61 -4.54 -2.33
N VAL A 35 -1.83 -5.59 -2.65
CA VAL A 35 -0.45 -5.76 -2.15
C VAL A 35 0.45 -4.61 -2.60
N THR A 36 0.27 -4.15 -3.83
CA THR A 36 1.07 -3.06 -4.38
C THR A 36 0.73 -1.72 -3.73
N ARG A 37 -0.57 -1.45 -3.50
CA ARG A 37 -1.02 -0.28 -2.73
C ARG A 37 -0.47 -0.28 -1.31
N HIS A 38 -0.42 -1.44 -0.67
CA HIS A 38 0.16 -1.59 0.65
C HIS A 38 1.65 -1.20 0.69
N ASN A 39 2.44 -1.61 -0.31
CA ASN A 39 3.85 -1.22 -0.38
C ASN A 39 4.03 0.30 -0.59
N VAL A 40 3.14 0.93 -1.36
CA VAL A 40 3.14 2.40 -1.52
C VAL A 40 2.90 3.09 -0.19
N ALA A 41 1.92 2.61 0.60
CA ALA A 41 1.65 3.19 1.90
C ALA A 41 2.84 3.06 2.87
N MET A 42 3.60 1.96 2.82
CA MET A 42 4.84 1.85 3.62
C MET A 42 5.85 2.93 3.25
N ILE A 43 6.04 3.18 1.95
CA ILE A 43 6.99 4.19 1.47
C ILE A 43 6.52 5.60 1.87
N LEU A 44 5.22 5.86 1.84
CA LEU A 44 4.66 7.12 2.34
C LEU A 44 4.92 7.30 3.84
N GLY A 45 4.80 6.24 4.64
CA GLY A 45 5.18 6.25 6.05
C GLY A 45 6.66 6.59 6.26
N GLU A 46 7.55 5.96 5.49
CA GLU A 46 9.00 6.22 5.51
C GLU A 46 9.36 7.64 5.04
N MET A 47 8.53 8.24 4.17
CA MET A 47 8.65 9.66 3.76
C MET A 47 8.14 10.64 4.84
N GLY A 48 7.54 10.15 5.92
CA GLY A 48 6.89 10.96 6.95
C GLY A 48 5.45 11.38 6.59
N GLN A 49 4.88 10.88 5.49
CA GLN A 49 3.49 11.10 5.08
C GLN A 49 2.56 10.04 5.70
N VAL A 50 2.58 9.97 7.02
CA VAL A 50 1.87 8.95 7.81
C VAL A 50 0.35 9.01 7.60
N ASP A 51 -0.25 10.21 7.55
CA ASP A 51 -1.69 10.37 7.30
C ASP A 51 -2.13 9.80 5.93
N GLU A 52 -1.35 10.03 4.88
CA GLU A 52 -1.64 9.50 3.54
C GLU A 52 -1.43 7.98 3.48
N ALA A 53 -0.42 7.47 4.18
CA ALA A 53 -0.18 6.03 4.31
C ALA A 53 -1.35 5.32 4.99
N ILE A 54 -1.83 5.84 6.12
CA ILE A 54 -2.97 5.28 6.87
C ILE A 54 -4.22 5.29 6.00
N ALA A 55 -4.54 6.42 5.36
CA ALA A 55 -5.73 6.54 4.51
C ALA A 55 -5.75 5.52 3.35
N GLU A 56 -4.60 5.21 2.75
CA GLU A 56 -4.52 4.15 1.74
C GLU A 56 -4.58 2.73 2.35
N LEU A 57 -3.93 2.49 3.50
CA LEU A 57 -4.02 1.20 4.19
C LEU A 57 -5.44 0.86 4.62
N GLU A 58 -6.22 1.83 5.11
CA GLU A 58 -7.63 1.64 5.47
C GLU A 58 -8.49 1.25 4.28
N LYS A 59 -8.27 1.89 3.11
CA LYS A 59 -8.97 1.51 1.87
C LYS A 59 -8.62 0.09 1.46
N VAL A 60 -7.33 -0.27 1.50
CA VAL A 60 -6.86 -1.61 1.15
C VAL A 60 -7.45 -2.66 2.10
N LEU A 61 -7.44 -2.41 3.40
CA LEU A 61 -8.04 -3.27 4.42
C LEU A 61 -9.53 -3.49 4.20
N THR A 62 -10.26 -2.42 3.87
CA THR A 62 -11.71 -2.51 3.61
C THR A 62 -12.00 -3.43 2.43
N VAL A 63 -11.23 -3.30 1.34
CA VAL A 63 -11.38 -4.14 0.15
C VAL A 63 -10.95 -5.58 0.44
N GLN A 64 -9.81 -5.79 1.09
CA GLN A 64 -9.31 -7.12 1.43
C GLN A 64 -10.26 -7.87 2.39
N ALA A 65 -10.79 -7.20 3.41
CA ALA A 65 -11.76 -7.77 4.34
C ALA A 65 -13.04 -8.21 3.61
N ARG A 66 -13.47 -7.46 2.59
CA ARG A 66 -14.64 -7.80 1.77
C ARG A 66 -14.39 -8.95 0.80
N LEU A 67 -13.22 -8.99 0.16
CA LEU A 67 -12.90 -9.98 -0.89
C LEU A 67 -12.32 -11.30 -0.37
N LEU A 68 -11.41 -11.22 0.59
CA LEU A 68 -10.63 -12.36 1.09
C LEU A 68 -11.09 -12.82 2.48
N GLY A 69 -11.92 -12.01 3.14
CA GLY A 69 -12.28 -12.20 4.54
C GLY A 69 -11.23 -11.62 5.51
N PRO A 70 -11.63 -11.37 6.78
CA PRO A 70 -10.76 -10.81 7.79
C PRO A 70 -9.59 -11.73 8.19
N ASP A 71 -9.74 -13.05 8.02
CA ASP A 71 -8.73 -14.05 8.38
C ASP A 71 -7.69 -14.35 7.29
N SER A 72 -7.73 -13.65 6.16
CA SER A 72 -6.77 -13.88 5.09
C SER A 72 -5.37 -13.36 5.46
N PRO A 73 -4.29 -14.11 5.14
CA PRO A 73 -2.92 -13.66 5.38
C PRO A 73 -2.57 -12.34 4.67
N ALA A 74 -3.29 -11.98 3.60
CA ALA A 74 -3.16 -10.66 2.98
C ALA A 74 -3.73 -9.55 3.88
N THR A 75 -4.94 -9.75 4.43
CA THR A 75 -5.62 -8.82 5.34
C THR A 75 -4.82 -8.62 6.63
N PHE A 76 -4.29 -9.70 7.21
CA PHE A 76 -3.42 -9.62 8.39
C PHE A 76 -2.16 -8.81 8.13
N ARG A 77 -1.49 -9.00 6.99
CA ARG A 77 -0.27 -8.25 6.65
C ARG A 77 -0.55 -6.76 6.53
N THR A 78 -1.67 -6.39 5.91
CA THR A 78 -2.05 -4.97 5.77
C THR A 78 -2.48 -4.37 7.11
N ALA A 79 -3.20 -5.10 7.97
CA ALA A 79 -3.55 -4.67 9.33
C ALA A 79 -2.31 -4.41 10.20
N VAL A 80 -1.35 -5.34 10.20
CA VAL A 80 -0.12 -5.21 10.99
C VAL A 80 0.69 -4.00 10.56
N VAL A 81 0.79 -3.72 9.25
CA VAL A 81 1.50 -2.53 8.77
C VAL A 81 0.76 -1.24 9.09
N CYS A 82 -0.57 -1.22 9.05
CA CYS A 82 -1.33 -0.07 9.52
C CYS A 82 -0.99 0.26 10.99
N LEU A 83 -0.87 -0.76 11.84
CA LEU A 83 -0.44 -0.58 13.23
C LEU A 83 1.02 -0.11 13.37
N LEU A 84 1.93 -0.58 12.52
CA LEU A 84 3.35 -0.19 12.55
C LEU A 84 3.62 1.21 12.03
N VAL A 85 2.74 1.74 11.16
CA VAL A 85 2.83 3.12 10.63
C VAL A 85 2.37 4.16 11.65
N ILE A 86 1.68 3.76 12.72
CA ILE A 86 1.14 4.65 13.76
C ILE A 86 2.13 4.90 14.91
N GLU A 87 3.21 4.10 15.03
CA GLU A 87 4.27 4.21 16.05
C GLU A 87 5.44 5.09 15.59
#